data_AF-A0A0D6M0D3-F1
#
_entry.id   AF-A0A0D6M0D3-F1
#
_cell.length_a   1.000
_cell.length_b   1.000
_cell.length_c   1.000
_cell.angle_alpha   90.00
_cell.angle_beta   90.00
_cell.angle_gamma   90.00
#
_symmetry.space_group_name_H-M   'P 1'
#
loop_
_entity.id
_entity.type
_entity.pdbx_description
1 polymer ?
#
loop_
_entity_poly.entity_id
_entity_poly.type
_entity_poly.pdbx_seq_one_letter_code
_entity_poly.pdbx_strand_id
1 'polypeptide(L)'
;MAAPSTSTSSFAQSFPPRIEPQYVRIVGDSVGVVNLTPAALQCLADKLTQVMTRCSMAARQFATHGRRKTVKVEDLEFSLRSLGLPMPIGALTRSLPSVRQLRMPGGEQLYVREDMDLDVPPLTQPPQVKVPVKRHIRVHWIRVDSEEEPPPEKKAKKIMQGAGVPTLDLPAALRKRTPLPSESGAPSVSYRLAAQGVPKKEQILIKPSFVEPLSVEQQIYLKEIVEACVGQDDRKRQQALQSLERDTGIQIRCNIVHRCLSMLIYVVRMMRAVAVNKSVKLDGVLHEFLPSLMSCMLGRVVCTRPESDNHWALRDFAGKTLITIIKDHGTKDTRRRAFRAVKRIFDEPSSSYSMIYGTITTLLEFATPVERIRLHPRFMILLERTRTAAATSGDQQERIEAHKLHASLTKHEPSLRRLIKQAAQASRRGHS
;
A
#
# COMPACT_ATOMS: atom_id res chain seq x y z
N MET A 1 -49.54 43.70 1.38
CA MET A 1 -49.43 42.25 1.67
C MET A 1 -49.18 41.54 0.35
N ALA A 2 -47.93 41.18 0.09
CA ALA A 2 -47.51 40.53 -1.14
C ALA A 2 -47.83 39.04 -1.06
N ALA A 3 -48.68 38.54 -1.95
CA ALA A 3 -48.87 37.12 -2.17
C ALA A 3 -47.66 36.57 -2.95
N PRO A 4 -47.10 35.40 -2.58
CA PRO A 4 -45.93 34.84 -3.23
C PRO A 4 -46.29 34.35 -4.63
N SER A 5 -45.57 34.87 -5.62
CA SER A 5 -45.56 34.37 -6.99
C SER A 5 -45.10 32.92 -7.00
N THR A 6 -46.04 32.00 -7.22
CA THR A 6 -45.76 30.61 -7.54
C THR A 6 -45.02 30.58 -8.87
N SER A 7 -43.70 30.39 -8.83
CA SER A 7 -42.91 30.01 -9.98
C SER A 7 -43.33 28.60 -10.41
N THR A 8 -44.36 28.53 -11.25
CA THR A 8 -44.64 27.35 -12.05
C THR A 8 -43.45 27.16 -12.98
N SER A 9 -42.53 26.27 -12.57
CA SER A 9 -41.53 25.73 -13.47
C SER A 9 -42.28 25.00 -14.57
N SER A 10 -42.53 25.67 -15.68
CA SER A 10 -43.00 25.03 -16.89
C SER A 10 -41.95 23.97 -17.22
N PHE A 11 -42.31 22.70 -17.03
CA PHE A 11 -41.68 21.57 -17.72
C PHE A 11 -41.98 21.75 -19.22
N ALA A 12 -41.35 22.74 -19.85
CA ALA A 12 -41.21 22.75 -21.28
C ALA A 12 -40.34 21.54 -21.58
N GLN A 13 -40.94 20.48 -22.14
CA GLN A 13 -40.18 19.42 -22.77
C GLN A 13 -39.19 20.11 -23.70
N SER A 14 -37.89 20.04 -23.37
CA SER A 14 -36.85 20.52 -24.26
C SER A 14 -36.91 19.63 -25.49
N PHE A 15 -37.63 20.06 -26.53
CA PHE A 15 -37.53 19.41 -27.82
C PHE A 15 -36.05 19.42 -28.20
N PRO A 16 -35.52 18.29 -28.74
CA PRO A 16 -34.14 18.27 -29.18
C PRO A 16 -33.94 19.44 -30.15
N PRO A 17 -32.86 20.23 -30.02
CA PRO A 17 -32.64 21.39 -30.86
C PRO A 17 -32.72 20.96 -32.32
N ARG A 18 -33.69 21.51 -33.04
CA ARG A 18 -33.89 21.25 -34.48
C ARG A 18 -33.36 22.44 -35.26
N ILE A 19 -32.79 22.14 -36.41
CA ILE A 19 -32.43 23.19 -37.37
C ILE A 19 -33.73 23.74 -37.93
N GLU A 20 -33.88 25.07 -37.92
CA GLU A 20 -35.07 25.71 -38.48
C GLU A 20 -35.03 25.71 -40.02
N PRO A 21 -36.16 25.55 -40.71
CA PRO A 21 -36.22 25.61 -42.17
C PRO A 21 -35.70 26.93 -42.75
N GLN A 22 -35.80 28.02 -41.97
CA GLN A 22 -35.27 29.33 -42.32
C GLN A 22 -33.74 29.30 -42.52
N TYR A 23 -33.01 28.53 -41.72
CA TYR A 23 -31.57 28.35 -41.90
C TYR A 23 -31.24 27.69 -43.25
N VAL A 24 -31.99 26.64 -43.62
CA VAL A 24 -31.81 25.94 -44.90
C VAL A 24 -32.12 26.88 -46.08
N ARG A 25 -33.14 27.73 -45.94
CA ARG A 25 -33.48 28.74 -46.94
C ARG A 25 -32.36 29.76 -47.13
N ILE A 26 -31.84 30.34 -46.05
CA ILE A 26 -30.75 31.34 -46.09
C ILE A 26 -29.50 30.74 -46.76
N VAL A 27 -29.15 29.49 -46.42
CA VAL A 27 -28.01 28.79 -47.05
C VAL A 27 -28.30 28.50 -48.53
N GLY A 28 -29.52 28.08 -48.89
CA GLY A 28 -29.93 27.87 -50.27
C GLY A 28 -29.84 29.14 -51.12
N ASP A 29 -30.33 30.26 -50.59
CA ASP A 29 -30.27 31.58 -51.23
C ASP A 29 -28.81 32.03 -51.45
N SER A 30 -27.92 31.75 -50.48
CA SER A 30 -26.48 32.06 -50.61
C SER A 30 -25.76 31.27 -51.71
N VAL A 31 -26.27 30.08 -52.05
CA VAL A 31 -25.77 29.23 -53.15
C VAL A 31 -26.47 29.55 -54.47
N GLY A 32 -27.52 30.39 -54.46
CA GLY A 32 -28.30 30.78 -55.64
C GLY A 32 -29.51 29.89 -55.93
N VAL A 33 -29.98 29.09 -54.97
CA VAL A 33 -31.16 28.20 -55.11
C VAL A 33 -32.39 28.86 -54.47
N VAL A 34 -33.16 29.61 -55.27
CA VAL A 34 -34.13 30.60 -54.76
C VAL A 34 -35.60 30.10 -54.68
N ASN A 35 -35.92 28.91 -55.20
CA ASN A 35 -37.32 28.43 -55.33
C ASN A 35 -37.56 27.03 -54.73
N LEU A 36 -37.14 26.81 -53.47
CA LEU A 36 -37.43 25.56 -52.75
C LEU A 36 -38.84 25.58 -52.14
N THR A 37 -39.59 24.47 -52.30
CA THR A 37 -40.91 24.33 -51.67
C THR A 37 -40.79 24.25 -50.13
N PRO A 38 -41.79 24.72 -49.36
CA PRO A 38 -41.76 24.64 -47.89
C PRO A 38 -41.57 23.21 -47.37
N ALA A 39 -42.15 22.21 -48.05
CA ALA A 39 -41.99 20.80 -47.71
C ALA A 39 -40.55 20.29 -47.91
N ALA A 40 -39.86 20.75 -48.98
CA ALA A 40 -38.47 20.39 -49.23
C ALA A 40 -37.53 21.00 -48.18
N LEU A 41 -37.77 22.26 -47.79
CA LEU A 41 -37.01 22.93 -46.72
C LEU A 41 -37.13 22.19 -45.39
N GLN A 42 -38.36 21.76 -45.04
CA GLN A 42 -38.61 20.99 -43.82
C GLN A 42 -37.88 19.64 -43.83
N CYS A 43 -37.98 18.88 -44.93
CA CYS A 43 -37.31 17.58 -45.07
C CYS A 43 -35.78 17.69 -44.95
N LEU A 44 -35.19 18.73 -45.57
CA LEU A 44 -33.75 19.00 -45.46
C LEU A 44 -33.34 19.39 -44.04
N ALA A 45 -34.12 20.23 -43.36
CA ALA A 45 -33.87 20.62 -41.98
C ALA A 45 -33.92 19.41 -41.02
N ASP A 46 -34.90 18.52 -41.20
CA ASP A 46 -35.01 17.28 -40.43
C ASP A 46 -33.84 16.32 -40.72
N LYS A 47 -33.41 16.21 -41.97
CA LYS A 47 -32.25 15.39 -42.34
C LYS A 47 -30.96 15.91 -41.73
N LEU A 48 -30.72 17.22 -41.79
CA LEU A 48 -29.55 17.86 -41.17
C LEU A 48 -29.54 17.64 -39.65
N THR A 49 -30.69 17.80 -39.01
CA THR A 49 -30.84 17.56 -37.56
C THR A 49 -30.51 16.10 -37.21
N GLN A 50 -30.98 15.14 -38.02
CA GLN A 50 -30.67 13.72 -37.83
C GLN A 50 -29.15 13.44 -37.95
N VAL A 51 -28.50 13.99 -38.97
CA VAL A 51 -27.05 13.80 -39.19
C VAL A 51 -26.25 14.43 -38.04
N MET A 52 -26.59 15.65 -37.63
CA MET A 52 -25.90 16.33 -36.53
C MET A 52 -26.05 15.58 -35.20
N THR A 53 -27.24 15.05 -34.92
CA THR A 53 -27.50 14.23 -33.72
C THR A 53 -26.68 12.94 -33.75
N ARG A 54 -26.65 12.23 -34.88
CA ARG A 54 -25.85 10.99 -35.02
C ARG A 54 -24.35 11.27 -34.86
N CYS A 55 -23.85 12.36 -35.45
CA CYS A 55 -22.45 12.78 -35.32
C CYS A 55 -22.10 13.09 -33.85
N SER A 56 -22.95 13.87 -33.16
CA SER A 56 -22.76 14.21 -31.74
C SER A 56 -22.75 12.98 -30.82
N MET A 57 -23.67 12.03 -31.04
CA MET A 57 -23.69 10.77 -30.27
C MET A 57 -22.44 9.93 -30.50
N ALA A 58 -21.97 9.80 -31.75
CA ALA A 58 -20.76 9.07 -32.08
C ALA A 58 -19.51 9.74 -31.48
N ALA A 59 -19.39 11.07 -31.55
CA ALA A 59 -18.29 11.81 -30.92
C ALA A 59 -18.26 11.61 -29.40
N ARG A 60 -19.43 11.57 -28.74
CA ARG A 60 -19.54 11.24 -27.32
C ARG A 60 -19.08 9.81 -27.00
N GLN A 61 -19.37 8.85 -27.88
CA GLN A 61 -18.88 7.47 -27.73
C GLN A 61 -17.35 7.45 -27.80
N PHE A 62 -16.74 8.13 -28.78
CA PHE A 62 -15.27 8.23 -28.87
C PHE A 62 -14.64 8.88 -27.62
N ALA A 63 -15.25 9.95 -27.10
CA ALA A 63 -14.78 10.57 -25.85
C ALA A 63 -14.86 9.61 -24.65
N THR A 64 -15.94 8.83 -24.57
CA THR A 64 -16.16 7.83 -23.51
C THR A 64 -15.14 6.69 -23.62
N HIS A 65 -14.89 6.18 -24.84
CA HIS A 65 -13.82 5.20 -25.10
C HIS A 65 -12.43 5.75 -24.77
N GLY A 66 -12.21 7.06 -24.97
CA GLY A 66 -11.02 7.77 -24.54
C GLY A 66 -10.91 8.03 -23.03
N ARG A 67 -11.87 7.54 -22.21
CA ARG A 67 -11.98 7.83 -20.76
C ARG A 67 -12.01 9.33 -20.44
N ARG A 68 -12.56 10.14 -21.35
CA ARG A 68 -12.71 11.60 -21.22
C ARG A 68 -14.17 11.97 -21.01
N LYS A 69 -14.42 13.04 -20.25
CA LYS A 69 -15.76 13.62 -20.09
C LYS A 69 -16.08 14.69 -21.13
N THR A 70 -15.05 15.33 -21.69
CA THR A 70 -15.17 16.42 -22.67
C THR A 70 -14.88 15.91 -24.08
N VAL A 71 -15.78 16.21 -25.03
CA VAL A 71 -15.59 15.92 -26.46
C VAL A 71 -14.59 16.91 -27.04
N LYS A 72 -13.60 16.40 -27.78
CA LYS A 72 -12.62 17.21 -28.52
C LYS A 72 -12.98 17.28 -30.00
N VAL A 73 -12.36 18.21 -30.71
CA VAL A 73 -12.48 18.33 -32.17
C VAL A 73 -12.01 17.05 -32.88
N GLU A 74 -10.99 16.36 -32.36
CA GLU A 74 -10.53 15.05 -32.84
C GLU A 74 -11.66 14.00 -32.79
N ASP A 75 -12.47 14.00 -31.74
CA ASP A 75 -13.59 13.04 -31.60
C ASP A 75 -14.67 13.30 -32.65
N LEU A 76 -14.88 14.57 -33.02
CA LEU A 76 -15.78 14.97 -34.11
C LEU A 76 -15.22 14.58 -35.49
N GLU A 77 -13.90 14.64 -35.67
CA GLU A 77 -13.24 14.18 -36.90
C GLU A 77 -13.48 12.68 -37.10
N PHE A 78 -13.30 11.88 -36.05
CA PHE A 78 -13.56 10.44 -36.11
C PHE A 78 -15.03 10.11 -36.36
N SER A 79 -15.97 10.88 -35.79
CA SER A 79 -17.40 10.68 -36.05
C SER A 79 -17.83 11.11 -37.45
N LEU A 80 -17.25 12.17 -38.02
CA LEU A 80 -17.53 12.55 -39.41
C LEU A 80 -16.97 11.51 -40.38
N ARG A 81 -15.75 11.02 -40.12
CA ARG A 81 -15.12 9.95 -40.92
C ARG A 81 -15.96 8.67 -40.90
N SER A 82 -16.54 8.28 -39.77
CA SER A 82 -17.40 7.09 -39.69
C SER A 82 -18.74 7.26 -40.41
N LEU A 83 -19.20 8.49 -40.61
CA LEU A 83 -20.38 8.83 -41.42
C LEU A 83 -20.05 9.04 -42.91
N GLY A 84 -18.79 8.88 -43.33
CA GLY A 84 -18.34 9.11 -44.70
C GLY A 84 -18.31 10.59 -45.10
N LEU A 85 -18.29 11.51 -44.14
CA LEU A 85 -18.26 12.95 -44.37
C LEU A 85 -16.83 13.49 -44.17
N PRO A 86 -16.32 14.34 -45.08
CA PRO A 86 -15.03 14.99 -44.89
C PRO A 86 -15.12 16.08 -43.81
N MET A 87 -14.07 16.21 -43.00
CA MET A 87 -13.94 17.32 -42.05
C MET A 87 -13.55 18.60 -42.80
N PRO A 88 -14.15 19.77 -42.49
CA PRO A 88 -13.68 21.06 -43.00
C PRO A 88 -12.23 21.35 -42.57
N ILE A 89 -11.43 21.80 -43.52
CA ILE A 89 -10.02 22.18 -43.29
C ILE A 89 -9.97 23.35 -42.28
N GLY A 90 -9.03 23.30 -41.33
CA GLY A 90 -8.84 24.37 -40.33
C GLY A 90 -9.75 24.30 -39.09
N ALA A 91 -10.52 23.23 -38.91
CA ALA A 91 -11.35 23.04 -37.72
C ALA A 91 -10.53 22.70 -36.45
N LEU A 92 -9.35 22.09 -36.60
CA LEU A 92 -8.49 21.62 -35.49
C LEU A 92 -7.63 22.73 -34.87
N THR A 93 -7.48 23.88 -35.53
CA THR A 93 -6.50 24.91 -35.17
C THR A 93 -7.07 26.09 -34.38
N ARG A 94 -8.40 26.22 -34.22
CA ARG A 94 -9.00 27.38 -33.57
C ARG A 94 -9.25 27.15 -32.08
N SER A 95 -8.66 28.02 -31.24
CA SER A 95 -9.00 28.16 -29.83
C SER A 95 -10.26 29.02 -29.68
N LEU A 96 -11.40 28.36 -29.46
CA LEU A 96 -12.76 28.92 -29.42
C LEU A 96 -13.23 29.63 -30.72
N PRO A 97 -14.47 29.40 -31.17
CA PRO A 97 -15.05 30.24 -32.21
C PRO A 97 -15.42 31.60 -31.60
N SER A 98 -14.67 32.67 -31.93
CA SER A 98 -15.14 34.04 -31.75
C SER A 98 -16.23 34.30 -32.79
N VAL A 99 -17.46 34.45 -32.32
CA VAL A 99 -18.61 34.76 -33.17
C VAL A 99 -19.14 36.11 -32.72
N ARG A 100 -19.14 37.09 -33.63
CA ARG A 100 -19.69 38.42 -33.37
C ARG A 100 -21.16 38.46 -33.77
N GLN A 101 -22.00 38.93 -32.86
CA GLN A 101 -23.40 39.20 -33.14
C GLN A 101 -23.52 40.59 -33.79
N LEU A 102 -24.10 40.63 -34.98
CA LEU A 102 -24.47 41.84 -35.70
C LEU A 102 -25.99 41.96 -35.74
N ARG A 103 -26.51 43.16 -35.45
CA ARG A 103 -27.93 43.46 -35.60
C ARG A 103 -28.14 44.20 -36.91
N MET A 104 -28.94 43.63 -37.79
CA MET A 104 -29.25 44.21 -39.09
C MET A 104 -30.28 45.35 -38.94
N PRO A 105 -30.33 46.31 -39.88
CA PRO A 105 -31.31 47.40 -39.86
C PRO A 105 -32.77 46.93 -39.80
N GLY A 106 -33.06 45.73 -40.32
CA GLY A 106 -34.39 45.08 -40.26
C GLY A 106 -34.72 44.35 -38.95
N GLY A 107 -33.86 44.44 -37.91
CA GLY A 107 -34.09 43.79 -36.61
C GLY A 107 -33.58 42.35 -36.50
N GLU A 108 -33.21 41.72 -37.61
CA GLU A 108 -32.62 40.37 -37.64
C GLU A 108 -31.21 40.34 -37.03
N GLN A 109 -30.86 39.20 -36.41
CA GLN A 109 -29.56 38.99 -35.79
C GLN A 109 -28.73 38.04 -36.64
N LEU A 110 -27.57 38.50 -37.09
CA LEU A 110 -26.59 37.69 -37.81
C LEU A 110 -25.37 37.41 -36.94
N TYR A 111 -24.89 36.18 -37.01
CA TYR A 111 -23.68 35.74 -36.32
C TYR A 111 -22.58 35.58 -37.34
N VAL A 112 -21.61 36.50 -37.33
CA VAL A 112 -20.51 36.52 -38.29
C VAL A 112 -19.25 36.02 -37.60
N ARG A 113 -18.51 35.13 -38.29
CA ARG A 113 -17.20 34.69 -37.83
C ARG A 113 -16.22 35.84 -37.96
N GLU A 114 -15.53 36.17 -36.88
CA GLU A 114 -14.42 37.12 -36.96
C GLU A 114 -13.21 36.38 -37.52
N ASP A 115 -12.90 36.65 -38.78
CA ASP A 115 -11.62 36.30 -39.36
C ASP A 115 -10.73 37.53 -39.27
N MET A 116 -9.66 37.44 -38.48
CA MET A 116 -8.64 38.46 -38.37
C MET A 116 -7.48 38.13 -39.31
N ASP A 117 -7.07 39.10 -40.12
CA ASP A 117 -5.86 38.98 -40.92
C ASP A 117 -4.65 38.96 -39.98
N LEU A 118 -3.84 37.90 -40.08
CA LEU A 118 -2.62 37.73 -39.30
C LEU A 118 -1.41 38.05 -40.18
N ASP A 119 -0.51 38.87 -39.66
CA ASP A 119 0.75 39.12 -40.32
C ASP A 119 1.64 37.86 -40.27
N VAL A 120 2.26 37.49 -41.40
CA VAL A 120 3.02 36.24 -41.55
C VAL A 120 4.40 36.27 -40.88
N PRO A 121 5.18 37.37 -40.92
CA PRO A 121 6.49 37.45 -40.28
C PRO A 121 6.54 37.03 -38.80
N PRO A 122 5.61 37.44 -37.90
CA PRO A 122 5.64 37.02 -36.49
C PRO A 122 5.31 35.53 -36.28
N LEU A 123 4.71 34.84 -37.25
CA LEU A 123 4.41 33.40 -37.16
C LEU A 123 5.64 32.52 -37.46
N THR A 124 6.68 33.08 -38.09
CA THR A 124 7.91 32.34 -38.43
C THR A 124 8.77 31.99 -37.22
N GLN A 125 8.60 32.72 -36.11
CA GLN A 125 9.29 32.45 -34.84
C GLN A 125 8.26 32.16 -33.73
N PRO A 126 7.67 30.95 -33.69
CA PRO A 126 6.73 30.60 -32.65
C PRO A 126 7.43 30.64 -31.27
N PRO A 127 6.75 31.14 -30.22
CA PRO A 127 7.30 31.13 -28.87
C PRO A 127 7.58 29.69 -28.43
N GLN A 128 8.72 29.45 -27.79
CA GLN A 128 9.09 28.12 -27.30
C GLN A 128 8.09 27.66 -26.22
N VAL A 129 7.25 26.69 -26.58
CA VAL A 129 6.31 26.07 -25.64
C VAL A 129 7.05 25.05 -24.78
N LYS A 130 6.88 25.16 -23.46
CA LYS A 130 7.46 24.19 -22.51
C LYS A 130 6.84 22.81 -22.74
N VAL A 131 7.68 21.82 -23.04
CA VAL A 131 7.24 20.42 -23.22
C VAL A 131 6.98 19.80 -21.83
N PRO A 132 5.80 19.20 -21.58
CA PRO A 132 5.54 18.50 -20.34
C PRO A 132 6.47 17.31 -20.11
N VAL A 133 6.78 17.01 -18.85
CA VAL A 133 7.60 15.85 -18.47
C VAL A 133 6.89 14.54 -18.86
N LYS A 134 7.68 13.51 -19.19
CA LYS A 134 7.18 12.17 -19.49
C LYS A 134 6.32 11.63 -18.33
N ARG A 135 5.20 11.00 -18.67
CA ARG A 135 4.24 10.43 -17.70
C ARG A 135 4.95 9.39 -16.80
N HIS A 136 4.76 9.48 -15.48
CA HIS A 136 5.20 8.47 -14.52
C HIS A 136 4.05 8.08 -13.58
N ILE A 137 4.02 6.83 -13.13
CA ILE A 137 2.98 6.31 -12.23
C ILE A 137 3.52 6.35 -10.80
N ARG A 138 2.76 6.93 -9.86
CA ARG A 138 3.08 6.92 -8.43
C ARG A 138 2.04 6.11 -7.67
N VAL A 139 2.48 5.04 -7.00
CA VAL A 139 1.61 4.16 -6.22
C VAL A 139 1.63 4.60 -4.76
N HIS A 140 0.45 4.66 -4.14
CA HIS A 140 0.27 4.92 -2.71
C HIS A 140 -0.94 4.14 -2.20
N TRP A 141 -0.98 3.89 -0.89
CA TRP A 141 -2.11 3.24 -0.24
C TRP A 141 -3.27 4.23 -0.13
N ILE A 142 -4.43 3.85 -0.66
CA ILE A 142 -5.67 4.67 -0.58
C ILE A 142 -6.47 4.30 0.68
N ARG A 143 -6.39 3.05 1.12
CA ARG A 143 -7.10 2.53 2.31
C ARG A 143 -6.28 1.43 2.96
N VAL A 144 -6.13 1.51 4.28
CA VAL A 144 -5.54 0.46 5.14
C VAL A 144 -6.61 0.14 6.18
N ASP A 145 -7.00 -1.13 6.29
CA ASP A 145 -7.96 -1.63 7.29
C ASP A 145 -9.24 -0.79 7.42
N SER A 146 -9.89 -0.51 6.29
CA SER A 146 -11.16 0.23 6.17
C SER A 146 -11.14 1.72 6.55
N GLU A 147 -10.07 2.23 7.16
CA GLU A 147 -9.87 3.68 7.33
C GLU A 147 -9.22 4.29 6.07
N GLU A 148 -9.86 5.31 5.51
CA GLU A 148 -9.29 6.09 4.40
C GLU A 148 -8.19 7.00 4.97
N GLU A 149 -6.92 6.70 4.67
CA GLU A 149 -5.88 7.68 4.94
C GLU A 149 -6.10 8.88 4.02
N PRO A 150 -6.13 10.12 4.55
CA PRO A 150 -6.29 11.28 3.69
C PRO A 150 -5.08 11.34 2.75
N PRO A 151 -5.31 11.51 1.42
CA PRO A 151 -4.24 11.67 0.45
C PRO A 151 -3.20 12.70 0.93
N PRO A 152 -1.90 12.49 0.68
CA PRO A 152 -0.85 13.39 1.15
C PRO A 152 -1.08 14.85 0.72
N GLU A 153 -1.73 15.07 -0.43
CA GLU A 153 -2.11 16.40 -0.93
C GLU A 153 -3.18 17.10 -0.06
N LYS A 154 -4.07 16.36 0.60
CA LYS A 154 -5.05 16.92 1.55
C LYS A 154 -4.43 17.23 2.91
N LYS A 155 -3.31 16.58 3.29
CA LYS A 155 -2.57 16.91 4.53
C LYS A 155 -1.94 18.31 4.44
N ALA A 156 -1.48 18.74 3.26
CA ALA A 156 -0.94 20.10 3.05
C ALA A 156 -2.00 21.20 3.25
N LYS A 157 -3.25 20.98 2.78
CA LYS A 157 -4.34 21.94 2.99
C LYS A 157 -4.80 22.03 4.45
N LYS A 158 -4.73 20.92 5.19
CA LYS A 158 -5.12 20.88 6.61
C LYS A 158 -4.09 21.52 7.55
N ILE A 159 -2.83 21.62 7.13
CA ILE A 159 -1.77 22.32 7.88
C ILE A 159 -1.88 23.86 7.70
N MET A 160 -2.44 24.34 6.58
CA MET A 160 -2.63 25.79 6.34
C MET A 160 -3.95 26.36 6.86
N GLN A 161 -4.94 25.54 7.19
CA GLN A 161 -6.22 25.98 7.80
C GLN A 161 -6.25 25.80 9.33
N GLY A 162 -5.08 25.70 9.97
CA GLY A 162 -4.92 25.64 11.43
C GLY A 162 -4.86 27.00 12.13
N ALA A 163 -5.44 28.04 11.52
CA ALA A 163 -5.51 29.38 12.12
C ALA A 163 -6.93 29.94 11.94
N GLY A 164 -7.72 29.81 13.01
CA GLY A 164 -8.98 30.52 13.19
C GLY A 164 -10.23 29.74 12.79
N VAL A 165 -10.97 29.24 13.79
CA VAL A 165 -12.39 29.57 14.11
C VAL A 165 -12.82 28.65 15.28
N PRO A 166 -13.62 29.16 16.26
CA PRO A 166 -13.58 28.70 17.64
C PRO A 166 -14.52 27.53 17.96
N THR A 167 -14.11 26.79 18.98
CA THR A 167 -14.84 25.71 19.65
C THR A 167 -16.07 26.25 20.39
N LEU A 168 -17.25 26.14 19.78
CA LEU A 168 -18.53 26.03 20.48
C LEU A 168 -19.39 25.02 19.73
N ASP A 169 -19.43 23.79 20.26
CA ASP A 169 -20.54 22.83 20.22
C ASP A 169 -20.03 21.40 20.36
N LEU A 170 -19.63 21.03 21.58
CA LEU A 170 -19.64 19.63 22.02
C LEU A 170 -20.24 19.54 23.43
N PRO A 171 -21.29 18.70 23.65
CA PRO A 171 -21.97 18.60 24.94
C PRO A 171 -21.09 17.97 26.02
N ALA A 172 -21.33 18.40 27.26
CA ALA A 172 -20.51 18.16 28.46
C ALA A 172 -20.33 16.69 28.91
N ALA A 173 -20.91 15.71 28.20
CA ALA A 173 -20.95 14.30 28.60
C ALA A 173 -19.64 13.52 28.31
N LEU A 174 -18.65 14.11 27.63
CA LEU A 174 -17.40 13.43 27.24
C LEU A 174 -16.15 13.91 27.99
N ARG A 175 -16.30 14.56 29.15
CA ARG A 175 -15.17 14.88 30.03
C ARG A 175 -14.74 13.64 30.81
N LYS A 176 -13.84 12.83 30.24
CA LYS A 176 -13.22 11.69 30.94
C LYS A 176 -12.23 12.22 31.98
N ARG A 177 -12.52 11.97 33.27
CA ARG A 177 -11.64 12.27 34.41
C ARG A 177 -10.34 11.45 34.30
N THR A 178 -9.21 12.11 34.49
CA THR A 178 -7.88 11.51 34.64
C THR A 178 -7.65 11.08 36.09
N PRO A 179 -7.25 9.82 36.37
CA PRO A 179 -6.56 9.50 37.61
C PRO A 179 -5.04 9.40 37.37
N LEU A 180 -4.27 9.96 38.31
CA LEU A 180 -2.82 9.84 38.44
C LEU A 180 -2.38 8.39 38.79
N PRO A 181 -1.11 8.02 38.55
CA PRO A 181 -0.68 6.62 38.52
C PRO A 181 -0.31 6.07 39.90
N SER A 182 -0.71 4.82 40.19
CA SER A 182 -0.12 3.99 41.23
C SER A 182 0.95 3.06 40.64
N GLU A 183 2.05 2.94 41.36
CA GLU A 183 3.26 2.23 40.95
C GLU A 183 3.12 0.71 41.08
N SER A 184 3.01 0.02 39.95
CA SER A 184 3.50 -1.36 39.79
C SER A 184 3.51 -1.72 38.30
N GLY A 185 4.62 -1.40 37.63
CA GLY A 185 4.76 -1.50 36.18
C GLY A 185 5.21 -2.88 35.71
N ALA A 186 4.31 -3.61 35.07
CA ALA A 186 4.63 -4.73 34.19
C ALA A 186 5.69 -4.34 33.13
N PRO A 187 6.49 -5.29 32.60
CA PRO A 187 7.58 -5.04 31.65
C PRO A 187 7.17 -4.40 30.31
N SER A 188 5.87 -4.22 30.08
CA SER A 188 5.30 -3.49 28.94
C SER A 188 5.43 -1.96 29.09
N VAL A 189 5.59 -1.44 30.31
CA VAL A 189 5.73 0.00 30.60
C VAL A 189 7.14 0.49 30.28
N SER A 190 8.16 -0.30 30.59
CA SER A 190 9.57 0.01 30.32
C SER A 190 9.91 0.08 28.83
N TYR A 191 9.24 -0.73 27.99
CA TYR A 191 9.36 -0.61 26.51
C TYR A 191 8.76 0.70 25.99
N ARG A 192 7.62 1.15 26.56
CA ARG A 192 7.00 2.43 26.16
C ARG A 192 7.82 3.64 26.60
N LEU A 193 8.48 3.58 27.75
CA LEU A 193 9.38 4.63 28.23
C LEU A 193 10.66 4.70 27.38
N ALA A 194 11.21 3.56 26.96
CA ALA A 194 12.39 3.50 26.08
C ALA A 194 12.11 4.02 24.64
N ALA A 195 10.85 4.05 24.20
CA ALA A 195 10.45 4.52 22.88
C ALA A 195 10.31 6.06 22.76
N GLN A 196 10.45 6.82 23.85
CA GLN A 196 10.21 8.27 23.85
C GLN A 196 11.33 9.11 23.22
N GLY A 197 12.49 8.52 22.90
CA GLY A 197 13.67 9.24 22.39
C GLY A 197 14.11 8.96 20.95
N VAL A 198 13.37 8.15 20.17
CA VAL A 198 13.79 7.80 18.79
C VAL A 198 13.33 8.88 17.80
N PRO A 199 14.20 9.40 16.90
CA PRO A 199 13.84 10.43 15.94
C PRO A 199 12.66 9.99 15.05
N LYS A 200 11.56 10.73 15.16
CA LYS A 200 10.23 10.48 14.56
C LYS A 200 10.20 10.74 13.06
N LYS A 201 10.96 9.98 12.26
CA LYS A 201 10.61 9.80 10.85
C LYS A 201 9.52 8.72 10.78
N GLU A 202 8.29 9.18 10.55
CA GLU A 202 7.10 8.38 10.27
C GLU A 202 6.62 7.52 11.45
N GLN A 203 6.20 8.17 12.54
CA GLN A 203 5.18 7.57 13.41
C GLN A 203 3.86 7.57 12.62
N ILE A 204 3.57 6.44 11.98
CA ILE A 204 2.18 6.07 11.71
C ILE A 204 1.58 5.86 13.10
N LEU A 205 0.91 6.89 13.63
CA LEU A 205 0.03 6.74 14.78
C LEU A 205 -1.13 5.86 14.29
N ILE A 206 -0.92 4.55 14.28
CA ILE A 206 -1.99 3.59 14.17
C ILE A 206 -2.81 3.83 15.43
N LYS A 207 -3.84 4.68 15.31
CA LYS A 207 -4.94 4.72 16.26
C LYS A 207 -5.35 3.27 16.42
N PRO A 208 -5.38 2.70 17.64
CA PRO A 208 -5.70 1.29 17.82
C PRO A 208 -6.95 1.02 17.00
N SER A 209 -6.79 0.18 15.98
CA SER A 209 -7.80 -0.07 14.96
C SER A 209 -9.11 -0.29 15.70
N PHE A 210 -10.14 0.50 15.36
CA PHE A 210 -11.46 0.29 15.94
C PHE A 210 -11.85 -1.14 15.54
N VAL A 211 -11.80 -2.05 16.51
CA VAL A 211 -12.15 -3.46 16.30
C VAL A 211 -13.64 -3.43 16.02
N GLU A 212 -14.01 -3.68 14.78
CA GLU A 212 -15.39 -4.01 14.45
C GLU A 212 -15.78 -5.15 15.40
N PRO A 213 -16.83 -5.00 16.25
CA PRO A 213 -17.10 -5.95 17.31
C PRO A 213 -17.24 -7.33 16.68
N LEU A 214 -16.31 -8.21 17.06
CA LEU A 214 -16.23 -9.57 16.53
C LEU A 214 -17.58 -10.26 16.73
N SER A 215 -18.05 -11.03 15.73
CA SER A 215 -19.29 -11.79 15.89
C SER A 215 -19.15 -12.78 17.05
N VAL A 216 -20.26 -13.05 17.74
CA VAL A 216 -20.30 -14.03 18.84
C VAL A 216 -19.76 -15.39 18.37
N GLU A 217 -20.13 -15.82 17.16
CA GLU A 217 -19.64 -17.06 16.54
C GLU A 217 -18.12 -17.06 16.32
N GLN A 218 -17.57 -15.93 15.89
CA GLN A 218 -16.14 -15.77 15.66
C GLN A 218 -15.36 -15.75 16.99
N GLN A 219 -15.94 -15.20 18.05
CA GLN A 219 -15.35 -15.21 19.38
C GLN A 219 -15.35 -16.61 19.98
N ILE A 220 -16.44 -17.36 19.82
CA ILE A 220 -16.54 -18.77 20.25
C ILE A 220 -15.49 -19.60 19.51
N TYR A 221 -15.41 -19.47 18.18
CA TYR A 221 -14.41 -20.14 17.36
C TYR A 221 -12.97 -19.80 17.79
N LEU A 222 -12.66 -18.51 18.03
CA LEU A 222 -11.34 -18.10 18.49
C LEU A 222 -11.01 -18.70 19.86
N LYS A 223 -11.98 -18.72 20.77
CA LYS A 223 -11.81 -19.32 22.10
C LYS A 223 -11.53 -20.81 22.00
N GLU A 224 -12.32 -21.55 21.20
CA GLU A 224 -12.13 -22.98 20.98
C GLU A 224 -10.77 -23.30 20.35
N ILE A 225 -10.31 -22.49 19.39
CA ILE A 225 -8.99 -22.68 18.78
C ILE A 225 -7.86 -22.42 19.77
N VAL A 226 -7.94 -21.34 20.55
CA VAL A 226 -6.92 -21.03 21.55
C VAL A 226 -6.89 -22.13 22.61
N GLU A 227 -8.05 -22.58 23.09
CA GLU A 227 -8.15 -23.69 24.04
C GLU A 227 -7.64 -25.02 23.44
N ALA A 228 -7.95 -25.33 22.18
CA ALA A 228 -7.44 -26.53 21.51
C ALA A 228 -5.93 -26.47 21.24
N CYS A 229 -5.37 -25.28 20.99
CA CYS A 229 -3.93 -25.09 20.81
C CYS A 229 -3.15 -25.27 22.13
N VAL A 230 -3.74 -24.82 23.23
CA VAL A 230 -3.20 -24.82 24.61
C VAL A 230 -3.49 -26.15 25.33
N GLY A 231 -4.53 -26.88 24.91
CA GLY A 231 -5.00 -28.12 25.52
C GLY A 231 -4.03 -29.29 25.37
N GLN A 232 -4.24 -30.36 26.14
CA GLN A 232 -3.34 -31.52 26.19
C GLN A 232 -3.53 -32.49 25.01
N ASP A 233 -4.71 -32.48 24.37
CA ASP A 233 -5.08 -33.38 23.27
C ASP A 233 -4.35 -33.06 21.96
N ASP A 234 -3.42 -33.93 21.54
CA ASP A 234 -2.61 -33.68 20.34
C ASP A 234 -3.41 -33.73 19.02
N ARG A 235 -4.47 -34.55 18.97
CA ARG A 235 -5.36 -34.65 17.80
C ARG A 235 -6.17 -33.37 17.57
N LYS A 236 -6.80 -32.83 18.62
CA LYS A 236 -7.56 -31.58 18.55
C LYS A 236 -6.65 -30.41 18.20
N ARG A 237 -5.43 -30.40 18.74
CA ARG A 237 -4.42 -29.41 18.43
C ARG A 237 -4.04 -29.41 16.95
N GLN A 238 -3.78 -30.58 16.37
CA GLN A 238 -3.41 -30.69 14.96
C GLN A 238 -4.56 -30.26 14.03
N GLN A 239 -5.80 -30.54 14.41
CA GLN A 239 -6.99 -30.06 13.70
C GLN A 239 -7.12 -28.53 13.77
N ALA A 240 -6.92 -27.93 14.95
CA ALA A 240 -6.96 -26.47 15.12
C ALA A 240 -5.88 -25.77 14.27
N LEU A 241 -4.66 -26.32 14.23
CA LEU A 241 -3.58 -25.78 13.37
C LEU A 241 -3.91 -25.89 11.88
N GLN A 242 -4.49 -27.01 11.44
CA GLN A 242 -4.93 -27.16 10.04
C GLN A 242 -6.07 -26.21 9.67
N SER A 243 -6.98 -25.93 10.61
CA SER A 243 -8.03 -24.94 10.45
C SER A 243 -7.42 -23.55 10.22
N LEU A 244 -6.50 -23.14 11.09
CA LEU A 244 -5.79 -21.85 10.97
C LEU A 244 -5.01 -21.67 9.67
N GLU A 245 -4.46 -22.76 9.10
CA GLU A 245 -3.75 -22.73 7.82
C GLU A 245 -4.68 -22.53 6.62
N ARG A 246 -5.93 -23.00 6.69
CA ARG A 246 -6.85 -23.09 5.55
C ARG A 246 -7.98 -22.08 5.58
N ASP A 247 -8.37 -21.59 6.76
CA ASP A 247 -9.55 -20.76 6.93
C ASP A 247 -9.35 -19.34 6.40
N THR A 248 -10.32 -18.84 5.64
CA THR A 248 -10.21 -17.62 4.83
C THR A 248 -10.66 -16.34 5.54
N GLY A 249 -11.17 -16.43 6.78
CA GLY A 249 -11.87 -15.33 7.49
C GLY A 249 -11.25 -14.83 8.79
N ILE A 250 -9.98 -15.13 9.06
CA ILE A 250 -9.39 -14.96 10.40
C ILE A 250 -8.45 -13.74 10.47
N GLN A 251 -8.78 -12.76 11.32
CA GLN A 251 -7.86 -11.70 11.76
C GLN A 251 -7.48 -11.93 13.24
N ILE A 252 -6.38 -12.64 13.50
CA ILE A 252 -5.90 -12.88 14.87
C ILE A 252 -4.72 -11.97 15.19
N ARG A 253 -4.79 -11.26 16.31
CA ARG A 253 -3.62 -10.66 16.98
C ARG A 253 -3.17 -11.59 18.10
N CYS A 254 -1.95 -12.10 18.00
CA CYS A 254 -1.35 -12.97 19.02
C CYS A 254 -0.59 -12.11 20.04
N ASN A 255 -1.10 -11.99 21.26
CA ASN A 255 -0.36 -11.40 22.37
C ASN A 255 0.10 -12.53 23.29
N ILE A 256 1.41 -12.69 23.49
CA ILE A 256 1.97 -13.87 24.16
C ILE A 256 2.67 -13.44 25.44
N VAL A 257 2.10 -13.84 26.58
CA VAL A 257 2.70 -13.65 27.91
C VAL A 257 2.61 -14.95 28.70
N HIS A 258 3.37 -15.98 28.32
CA HIS A 258 3.53 -17.17 29.17
C HIS A 258 4.97 -17.71 29.14
N ARG A 259 5.44 -18.18 30.31
CA ARG A 259 6.82 -18.67 30.58
C ARG A 259 6.95 -20.20 30.57
N CYS A 260 5.99 -20.93 30.02
CA CYS A 260 6.03 -22.41 29.93
C CYS A 260 6.52 -22.86 28.54
N LEU A 261 7.58 -23.68 28.49
CA LEU A 261 8.23 -24.10 27.23
C LEU A 261 7.26 -24.80 26.26
N SER A 262 6.45 -25.73 26.77
CA SER A 262 5.43 -26.44 25.98
C SER A 262 4.45 -25.46 25.33
N MET A 263 3.98 -24.48 26.09
CA MET A 263 3.09 -23.43 25.60
C MET A 263 3.74 -22.57 24.52
N LEU A 264 5.00 -22.16 24.73
CA LEU A 264 5.74 -21.37 23.76
C LEU A 264 5.93 -22.10 22.43
N ILE A 265 6.21 -23.40 22.45
CA ILE A 265 6.32 -24.20 21.22
C ILE A 265 5.00 -24.20 20.45
N TYR A 266 3.87 -24.40 21.13
CA TYR A 266 2.56 -24.43 20.48
C TYR A 266 2.14 -23.07 19.94
N VAL A 267 2.45 -22.01 20.68
CA VAL A 267 2.22 -20.64 20.23
C VAL A 267 3.05 -20.32 18.98
N VAL A 268 4.33 -20.70 18.93
CA VAL A 268 5.14 -20.50 17.71
C VAL A 268 4.60 -21.35 16.55
N ARG A 269 4.06 -22.55 16.82
CA ARG A 269 3.40 -23.38 15.78
C ARG A 269 2.13 -22.71 15.26
N MET A 270 1.34 -22.11 16.13
CA MET A 270 0.16 -21.32 15.78
C MET A 270 0.53 -20.10 14.94
N MET A 271 1.57 -19.35 15.35
CA MET A 271 2.09 -18.21 14.57
C MET A 271 2.56 -18.64 13.17
N ARG A 272 3.19 -19.82 13.05
CA ARG A 272 3.57 -20.39 11.75
C ARG A 272 2.35 -20.76 10.90
N ALA A 273 1.34 -21.41 11.47
CA ALA A 273 0.11 -21.78 10.77
C ALA A 273 -0.59 -20.54 10.18
N VAL A 274 -0.72 -19.48 10.99
CA VAL A 274 -1.27 -18.20 10.55
C VAL A 274 -0.39 -17.55 9.47
N ALA A 275 0.93 -17.66 9.58
CA ALA A 275 1.87 -17.12 8.58
C ALA A 275 1.81 -17.81 7.22
N VAL A 276 1.51 -19.10 7.19
CA VAL A 276 1.41 -19.88 5.94
C VAL A 276 0.08 -19.60 5.21
N ASN A 277 -0.93 -19.11 5.92
CA ASN A 277 -2.24 -18.83 5.35
C ASN A 277 -2.18 -17.64 4.37
N LYS A 278 -2.34 -17.93 3.08
CA LYS A 278 -2.29 -16.94 1.98
C LYS A 278 -3.46 -15.94 2.01
N SER A 279 -4.55 -16.28 2.69
CA SER A 279 -5.75 -15.46 2.78
C SER A 279 -5.57 -14.30 3.78
N VAL A 280 -4.61 -14.42 4.69
CA VAL A 280 -4.34 -13.43 5.74
C VAL A 280 -3.19 -12.51 5.31
N LYS A 281 -3.47 -11.21 5.20
CA LYS A 281 -2.44 -10.20 4.96
C LYS A 281 -1.78 -9.80 6.28
N LEU A 282 -0.52 -10.18 6.46
CA LEU A 282 0.22 -9.94 7.72
C LEU A 282 0.96 -8.60 7.76
N ASP A 283 0.98 -7.83 6.68
CA ASP A 283 1.76 -6.59 6.52
C ASP A 283 1.56 -5.60 7.68
N GLY A 284 0.33 -5.47 8.19
CA GLY A 284 -0.02 -4.57 9.29
C GLY A 284 0.41 -5.05 10.68
N VAL A 285 0.44 -6.37 10.91
CA VAL A 285 0.68 -6.97 12.25
C VAL A 285 2.09 -7.55 12.39
N LEU A 286 2.85 -7.59 11.30
CA LEU A 286 4.20 -8.14 11.24
C LEU A 286 5.13 -7.55 12.31
N HIS A 287 5.00 -6.26 12.59
CA HIS A 287 5.81 -5.56 13.60
C HIS A 287 5.53 -6.00 15.05
N GLU A 288 4.40 -6.67 15.31
CA GLU A 288 4.03 -7.26 16.60
C GLU A 288 4.43 -8.74 16.68
N PHE A 289 4.39 -9.46 15.55
CA PHE A 289 4.81 -10.87 15.46
C PHE A 289 6.33 -11.03 15.60
N LEU A 290 7.12 -10.17 14.94
CA LEU A 290 8.57 -10.34 14.88
C LEU A 290 9.26 -10.23 16.25
N PRO A 291 8.96 -9.24 17.12
CA PRO A 291 9.58 -9.15 18.44
C PRO A 291 9.28 -10.36 19.33
N SER A 292 8.09 -10.94 19.23
CA SER A 292 7.67 -12.12 19.99
C SER A 292 8.49 -13.37 19.59
N LEU A 293 8.66 -13.60 18.28
CA LEU A 293 9.53 -14.68 17.77
C LEU A 293 11.00 -14.45 18.12
N MET A 294 11.46 -13.21 18.00
CA MET A 294 12.83 -12.83 18.36
C MET A 294 13.10 -13.06 19.84
N SER A 295 12.15 -12.78 20.72
CA SER A 295 12.27 -13.03 22.17
C SER A 295 12.37 -14.53 22.48
N CYS A 296 11.60 -15.36 21.80
CA CYS A 296 11.68 -16.83 21.95
C CYS A 296 13.02 -17.39 21.44
N MET A 297 13.58 -16.79 20.39
CA MET A 297 14.86 -17.20 19.80
C MET A 297 16.07 -16.68 20.58
N LEU A 298 16.01 -15.46 21.11
CA LEU A 298 17.15 -14.68 21.63
C LEU A 298 17.06 -14.42 23.14
N GLY A 299 16.05 -14.93 23.83
CA GLY A 299 15.94 -14.76 25.28
C GLY A 299 17.12 -15.39 26.03
N ARG A 300 17.59 -14.73 27.08
CA ARG A 300 18.64 -15.29 27.98
C ARG A 300 18.14 -16.53 28.70
N VAL A 301 16.96 -16.44 29.31
CA VAL A 301 16.30 -17.53 30.02
C VAL A 301 14.89 -17.69 29.44
N VAL A 302 14.66 -18.78 28.72
CA VAL A 302 13.37 -19.08 28.06
C VAL A 302 12.52 -20.04 28.89
N CYS A 303 13.16 -20.84 29.75
CA CYS A 303 12.52 -21.87 30.59
C CYS A 303 12.84 -21.63 32.06
N THR A 304 11.96 -22.12 32.95
CA THR A 304 12.16 -22.09 34.40
C THR A 304 13.27 -23.04 34.87
N ARG A 305 13.56 -24.09 34.08
CA ARG A 305 14.67 -25.04 34.32
C ARG A 305 15.48 -25.27 33.04
N PRO A 306 16.60 -24.56 32.84
CA PRO A 306 17.40 -24.66 31.62
C PRO A 306 18.12 -26.02 31.47
N GLU A 307 18.28 -26.79 32.56
CA GLU A 307 19.01 -28.06 32.57
C GLU A 307 18.18 -29.26 32.12
N SER A 308 16.85 -29.25 32.35
CA SER A 308 15.95 -30.36 31.98
C SER A 308 15.23 -30.15 30.65
N ASP A 309 15.06 -28.88 30.25
CA ASP A 309 14.14 -28.52 29.19
C ASP A 309 14.87 -28.30 27.85
N ASN A 310 14.36 -28.93 26.78
CA ASN A 310 14.89 -28.83 25.42
C ASN A 310 14.59 -27.48 24.73
N HIS A 311 15.05 -26.38 25.32
CA HIS A 311 14.88 -25.03 24.81
C HIS A 311 15.58 -24.79 23.46
N TRP A 312 16.59 -25.60 23.11
CA TRP A 312 17.27 -25.58 21.80
C TRP A 312 16.30 -25.80 20.64
N ALA A 313 15.37 -26.74 20.77
CA ALA A 313 14.39 -27.07 19.73
C ALA A 313 13.42 -25.90 19.50
N LEU A 314 13.02 -25.19 20.56
CA LEU A 314 12.21 -23.99 20.45
C LEU A 314 12.96 -22.87 19.72
N ARG A 315 14.25 -22.63 20.05
CA ARG A 315 15.06 -21.61 19.35
C ARG A 315 15.20 -21.91 17.86
N ASP A 316 15.47 -23.17 17.50
CA ASP A 316 15.56 -23.60 16.10
C ASP A 316 14.23 -23.44 15.36
N PHE A 317 13.11 -23.80 16.01
CA PHE A 317 11.79 -23.68 15.41
C PHE A 317 11.35 -22.21 15.27
N ALA A 318 11.61 -21.37 16.26
CA ALA A 318 11.36 -19.93 16.22
C ALA A 318 12.20 -19.25 15.14
N GLY A 319 13.49 -19.60 15.03
CA GLY A 319 14.38 -19.07 13.99
C GLY A 319 13.95 -19.45 12.58
N LYS A 320 13.58 -20.72 12.35
CA LYS A 320 13.03 -21.17 11.05
C LYS A 320 11.72 -20.47 10.70
N THR A 321 10.81 -20.35 11.67
CA THR A 321 9.52 -19.64 11.50
C THR A 321 9.75 -18.17 11.15
N LEU A 322 10.67 -17.51 11.84
CA LEU A 322 11.07 -16.12 11.56
C LEU A 322 11.60 -15.95 10.13
N ILE A 323 12.44 -16.88 9.67
CA ILE A 323 12.97 -16.89 8.30
C ILE A 323 11.82 -16.99 7.29
N THR A 324 10.91 -17.96 7.46
CA THR A 324 9.76 -18.15 6.55
C THR A 324 8.91 -16.89 6.49
N ILE A 325 8.54 -16.32 7.64
CA ILE A 325 7.73 -15.10 7.71
C ILE A 325 8.40 -13.92 6.97
N ILE A 326 9.71 -13.70 7.17
CA ILE A 326 10.44 -12.59 6.52
C ILE A 326 10.67 -12.84 5.02
N LYS A 327 10.68 -14.10 4.57
CA LYS A 327 10.76 -14.43 3.14
C LYS A 327 9.44 -14.20 2.43
N ASP A 328 8.34 -14.63 3.05
CA ASP A 328 7.01 -14.64 2.42
C ASP A 328 6.30 -13.29 2.56
N HIS A 329 6.40 -12.64 3.72
CA HIS A 329 5.67 -11.40 4.05
C HIS A 329 6.60 -10.21 4.34
N GLY A 330 7.92 -10.41 4.37
CA GLY A 330 8.87 -9.39 4.80
C GLY A 330 9.27 -8.40 3.69
N THR A 331 9.14 -7.09 3.97
CA THR A 331 9.74 -6.04 3.13
C THR A 331 11.27 -6.00 3.27
N LYS A 332 11.94 -5.32 2.34
CA LYS A 332 13.41 -5.11 2.39
C LYS A 332 13.85 -4.44 3.69
N ASP A 333 13.05 -3.51 4.22
CA ASP A 333 13.36 -2.82 5.47
C ASP A 333 13.18 -3.71 6.69
N THR A 334 12.12 -4.52 6.73
CA THR A 334 11.90 -5.49 7.79
C THR A 334 13.04 -6.51 7.86
N ARG A 335 13.47 -7.04 6.71
CA ARG A 335 14.64 -7.93 6.63
C ARG A 335 15.91 -7.27 7.14
N ARG A 336 16.19 -6.02 6.73
CA ARG A 336 17.36 -5.25 7.19
C ARG A 336 17.31 -4.98 8.70
N ARG A 337 16.14 -4.68 9.27
CA ARG A 337 15.96 -4.46 10.71
C ARG A 337 16.17 -5.75 11.50
N ALA A 338 15.58 -6.87 11.06
CA ALA A 338 15.76 -8.17 11.68
C ALA A 338 17.23 -8.61 11.64
N PHE A 339 17.89 -8.51 10.48
CA PHE A 339 19.31 -8.82 10.35
C PHE A 339 20.19 -7.98 11.30
N ARG A 340 19.96 -6.66 11.38
CA ARG A 340 20.71 -5.79 12.31
C ARG A 340 20.49 -6.17 13.78
N ALA A 341 19.27 -6.55 14.16
CA ALA A 341 18.96 -6.97 15.53
C ALA A 341 19.67 -8.29 15.89
N VAL A 342 19.62 -9.29 15.01
CA VAL A 342 20.31 -10.58 15.19
C VAL A 342 21.83 -10.38 15.23
N LYS A 343 22.37 -9.61 14.29
CA LYS A 343 23.81 -9.33 14.20
C LYS A 343 24.34 -8.61 15.45
N ARG A 344 23.58 -7.65 16.00
CA ARG A 344 23.97 -6.95 17.22
C ARG A 344 24.24 -7.94 18.37
N ILE A 345 23.35 -8.91 18.57
CA ILE A 345 23.48 -9.91 19.64
C ILE A 345 24.67 -10.86 19.38
N PHE A 346 24.93 -11.19 18.11
CA PHE A 346 26.08 -12.03 17.74
C PHE A 346 27.43 -11.33 17.96
N ASP A 347 27.50 -10.03 17.69
CA ASP A 347 28.71 -9.23 17.85
C ASP A 347 28.96 -8.84 19.33
N GLU A 348 27.91 -8.72 20.14
CA GLU A 348 28.00 -8.28 21.53
C GLU A 348 28.73 -9.30 22.43
N PRO A 349 29.76 -8.89 23.19
CA PRO A 349 30.55 -9.80 24.03
C PRO A 349 29.83 -10.24 25.32
N SER A 350 28.77 -9.53 25.73
CA SER A 350 27.97 -9.84 26.93
C SER A 350 26.91 -10.93 26.68
N SER A 351 26.84 -11.45 25.45
CA SER A 351 25.85 -12.43 25.03
C SER A 351 26.16 -13.83 25.57
N SER A 352 25.17 -14.49 26.19
CA SER A 352 25.25 -15.89 26.61
C SER A 352 25.25 -16.84 25.39
N TYR A 353 25.84 -18.03 25.58
CA TYR A 353 25.95 -19.05 24.52
C TYR A 353 24.59 -19.45 23.94
N SER A 354 23.57 -19.56 24.78
CA SER A 354 22.18 -19.79 24.38
C SER A 354 21.61 -18.72 23.44
N MET A 355 21.93 -17.43 23.65
CA MET A 355 21.48 -16.36 22.74
C MET A 355 22.22 -16.43 21.41
N ILE A 356 23.54 -16.64 21.45
CA ILE A 356 24.37 -16.75 20.25
C ILE A 356 23.90 -17.92 19.39
N TYR A 357 23.55 -19.07 19.97
CA TYR A 357 23.01 -20.22 19.23
C TYR A 357 21.79 -19.85 18.37
N GLY A 358 20.82 -19.14 18.95
CA GLY A 358 19.61 -18.73 18.24
C GLY A 358 19.87 -17.78 17.06
N THR A 359 20.99 -17.04 17.09
CA THR A 359 21.35 -16.12 15.99
C THR A 359 21.93 -16.83 14.77
N ILE A 360 22.60 -17.98 14.91
CA ILE A 360 23.43 -18.57 13.84
C ILE A 360 22.59 -18.87 12.59
N THR A 361 21.51 -19.63 12.74
CA THR A 361 20.67 -20.07 11.62
C THR A 361 20.03 -18.88 10.91
N THR A 362 19.53 -17.90 11.66
CA THR A 362 18.84 -16.72 11.11
C THR A 362 19.81 -15.72 10.50
N LEU A 363 20.98 -15.54 11.09
CA LEU A 363 22.04 -14.67 10.59
C LEU A 363 22.59 -15.17 9.26
N LEU A 364 22.88 -16.47 9.15
CA LEU A 364 23.39 -17.06 7.91
C LEU A 364 22.38 -16.96 6.77
N GLU A 365 21.09 -17.14 7.06
CA GLU A 365 20.05 -17.10 6.04
C GLU A 365 19.78 -15.68 5.53
N PHE A 366 19.83 -14.67 6.40
CA PHE A 366 19.63 -13.27 6.00
C PHE A 366 20.89 -12.59 5.46
N ALA A 367 22.09 -13.07 5.82
CA ALA A 367 23.36 -12.49 5.38
C ALA A 367 23.57 -12.67 3.87
N THR A 368 23.94 -11.58 3.20
CA THR A 368 24.48 -11.62 1.83
C THR A 368 25.82 -12.38 1.79
N PRO A 369 26.27 -12.88 0.62
CA PRO A 369 27.54 -13.60 0.50
C PRO A 369 28.74 -12.80 1.06
N VAL A 370 28.75 -11.49 0.87
CA VAL A 370 29.79 -10.58 1.40
C VAL A 370 29.74 -10.49 2.93
N GLU A 371 28.55 -10.38 3.50
CA GLU A 371 28.38 -10.33 4.96
C GLU A 371 28.76 -11.66 5.62
N ARG A 372 28.51 -12.80 4.97
CA ARG A 372 28.93 -14.12 5.45
C ARG A 372 30.45 -14.22 5.59
N ILE A 373 31.21 -13.67 4.64
CA ILE A 373 32.68 -13.61 4.71
C ILE A 373 33.11 -12.75 5.89
N ARG A 374 32.45 -11.60 6.11
CA ARG A 374 32.77 -10.68 7.22
C ARG A 374 32.50 -11.28 8.60
N LEU A 375 31.56 -12.23 8.72
CA LEU A 375 31.26 -12.91 9.97
C LEU A 375 32.29 -13.99 10.34
N HIS A 376 33.05 -14.49 9.36
CA HIS A 376 33.98 -15.62 9.54
C HIS A 376 35.01 -15.43 10.68
N PRO A 377 35.68 -14.28 10.86
CA PRO A 377 36.63 -14.10 11.95
C PRO A 377 36.00 -14.26 13.33
N ARG A 378 34.78 -13.73 13.51
CA ARG A 378 34.02 -13.87 14.76
C ARG A 378 33.57 -15.30 15.00
N PHE A 379 33.16 -16.01 13.94
CA PHE A 379 32.87 -17.46 14.00
C PHE A 379 34.06 -18.27 14.52
N MET A 380 35.27 -17.99 14.04
CA MET A 380 36.49 -18.67 14.50
C MET A 380 36.81 -18.38 15.96
N ILE A 381 36.68 -17.12 16.40
CA ILE A 381 36.88 -16.74 17.81
C ILE A 381 35.87 -17.46 18.71
N LEU A 382 34.61 -17.59 18.29
CA LEU A 382 33.59 -18.30 19.06
C LEU A 382 33.81 -19.81 19.07
N LEU A 383 34.29 -20.40 17.98
CA LEU A 383 34.65 -21.83 17.92
C LEU A 383 35.75 -22.17 18.92
N GLU A 384 36.79 -21.35 19.02
CA GLU A 384 37.88 -21.57 19.97
C GLU A 384 37.41 -21.37 21.42
N ARG A 385 36.66 -20.29 21.69
CA ARG A 385 36.10 -20.01 23.03
C ARG A 385 35.16 -21.11 23.52
N THR A 386 34.33 -21.67 22.63
CA THR A 386 33.40 -22.74 22.99
C THR A 386 34.13 -24.07 23.20
N ARG A 387 35.21 -24.33 22.44
CA ARG A 387 36.09 -25.48 22.65
C ARG A 387 36.77 -25.43 24.01
N THR A 388 37.33 -24.28 24.40
CA THR A 388 37.97 -24.12 25.71
C THR A 388 36.96 -24.19 26.84
N ALA A 389 35.81 -23.50 26.72
CA ALA A 389 34.77 -23.53 27.75
C ALA A 389 34.19 -24.93 27.99
N ALA A 390 34.02 -25.73 26.92
CA ALA A 390 33.58 -27.12 27.03
C ALA A 390 34.58 -28.03 27.77
N ALA A 391 35.89 -27.71 27.72
CA ALA A 391 36.94 -28.50 28.35
C ALA A 391 37.29 -28.05 29.77
N THR A 392 37.16 -26.75 30.09
CA THR A 392 37.76 -26.15 31.29
C THR A 392 36.75 -25.51 32.26
N SER A 393 35.50 -25.27 31.87
CA SER A 393 34.51 -24.60 32.76
C SER A 393 34.20 -25.46 33.99
N GLY A 394 33.96 -24.86 35.16
CA GLY A 394 33.52 -25.58 36.37
C GLY A 394 32.01 -25.84 36.42
N ASP A 395 31.21 -25.11 35.64
CA ASP A 395 29.76 -25.18 35.64
C ASP A 395 29.25 -26.20 34.60
N GLN A 396 28.45 -27.17 35.04
CA GLN A 396 27.92 -28.22 34.18
C GLN A 396 27.00 -27.66 33.09
N GLN A 397 26.23 -26.62 33.39
CA GLN A 397 25.33 -25.98 32.43
C GLN A 397 26.09 -25.26 31.32
N GLU A 398 27.12 -24.50 31.69
CA GLU A 398 27.96 -23.78 30.72
C GLU A 398 28.68 -24.76 29.76
N ARG A 399 29.14 -25.92 30.26
CA ARG A 399 29.72 -26.97 29.40
C ARG A 399 28.73 -27.50 28.37
N ILE A 400 27.48 -27.78 28.78
CA ILE A 400 26.43 -28.28 27.89
C ILE A 400 26.09 -27.24 26.82
N GLU A 401 25.93 -25.98 27.20
CA GLU A 401 25.66 -24.87 26.28
C GLU A 401 26.81 -24.65 25.29
N ALA A 402 28.06 -24.65 25.78
CA ALA A 402 29.26 -24.51 24.98
C ALA A 402 29.38 -25.67 23.96
N HIS A 403 29.12 -26.90 24.38
CA HIS A 403 29.14 -28.06 23.48
C HIS A 403 28.07 -27.98 22.38
N LYS A 404 26.84 -27.57 22.71
CA LYS A 404 25.75 -27.38 21.73
C LYS A 404 26.05 -26.26 20.75
N LEU A 405 26.58 -25.13 21.23
CA LEU A 405 26.99 -24.02 20.37
C LEU A 405 28.15 -24.42 19.46
N HIS A 406 29.15 -25.11 19.98
CA HIS A 406 30.29 -25.62 19.22
C HIS A 406 29.82 -26.53 18.07
N ALA A 407 28.94 -27.50 18.36
CA ALA A 407 28.39 -28.39 17.34
C ALA A 407 27.66 -27.63 16.20
N SER A 408 26.90 -26.59 16.54
CA SER A 408 26.21 -25.74 15.56
C SER A 408 27.18 -24.93 14.71
N LEU A 409 28.20 -24.31 15.32
CA LEU A 409 29.22 -23.54 14.60
C LEU A 409 30.02 -24.44 13.64
N THR A 410 30.45 -25.61 14.10
CA THR A 410 31.21 -26.59 13.28
C THR A 410 30.39 -27.08 12.08
N LYS A 411 29.07 -27.26 12.26
CA LYS A 411 28.16 -27.62 11.15
C LYS A 411 28.11 -26.55 10.05
N HIS A 412 28.19 -25.26 10.41
CA HIS A 412 28.05 -24.15 9.46
C HIS A 412 29.39 -23.61 8.91
N GLU A 413 30.51 -23.88 9.59
CA GLU A 413 31.86 -23.52 9.15
C GLU A 413 32.19 -23.92 7.69
N PRO A 414 32.00 -25.18 7.24
CA PRO A 414 32.48 -25.59 5.91
C PRO A 414 31.79 -24.81 4.78
N SER A 415 30.53 -24.43 4.98
CA SER A 415 29.78 -23.59 4.03
C SER A 415 30.36 -22.19 3.92
N LEU A 416 30.77 -21.58 5.03
CA LEU A 416 31.43 -20.27 5.04
C LEU A 416 32.82 -20.35 4.38
N ARG A 417 33.60 -21.39 4.69
CA ARG A 417 34.94 -21.60 4.12
C ARG A 417 34.88 -21.81 2.60
N ARG A 418 33.86 -22.51 2.08
CA ARG A 418 33.62 -22.65 0.64
C ARG A 418 33.35 -21.32 -0.04
N LEU A 419 32.50 -20.46 0.55
CA LEU A 419 32.20 -19.13 0.02
C LEU A 419 33.45 -18.23 -0.04
N ILE A 420 34.32 -18.30 0.97
CA ILE A 420 35.59 -17.56 0.99
C ILE A 420 36.51 -18.03 -0.16
N LYS A 421 36.63 -19.35 -0.36
CA LYS A 421 37.42 -19.91 -1.46
C LYS A 421 36.88 -19.48 -2.83
N GLN A 422 35.56 -19.49 -3.01
CA GLN A 422 34.91 -19.04 -4.25
C GLN A 422 35.13 -17.54 -4.50
N ALA A 423 35.02 -16.71 -3.47
CA ALA A 423 35.28 -15.27 -3.58
C ALA A 423 36.76 -14.99 -3.92
N ALA A 424 37.71 -15.73 -3.35
CA ALA A 424 39.13 -15.62 -3.67
C ALA A 424 39.44 -16.03 -5.12
N GLN A 425 38.76 -17.07 -5.64
CA GLN A 425 38.89 -17.50 -7.04
C GLN A 425 38.28 -16.48 -8.02
N ALA A 426 37.13 -15.89 -7.70
CA ALA A 426 36.50 -14.86 -8.51
C ALA A 426 37.37 -13.58 -8.60
N SER A 427 37.99 -13.17 -7.49
CA SER A 427 38.90 -12.02 -7.46
C SER A 427 40.12 -12.22 -8.37
N ARG A 428 40.66 -13.45 -8.43
CA ARG A 428 41.79 -13.80 -9.30
C ARG A 428 41.44 -13.78 -10.80
N ARG A 429 40.19 -14.09 -11.18
CA ARG A 429 39.72 -14.07 -12.58
C ARG A 429 39.32 -12.69 -13.08
N GLY A 430 39.05 -11.73 -12.20
CA GLY A 430 38.73 -10.34 -12.58
C GLY A 430 39.96 -9.44 -12.77
N HIS A 431 41.15 -9.93 -12.44
CA HIS A 431 42.44 -9.24 -12.63
C HIS A 431 43.28 -9.83 -13.78
N SER A 432 42.73 -10.78 -14.52
CA SER A 432 43.22 -11.31 -15.80
C SER A 432 42.26 -10.88 -16.90
#